data_AF-A0A537P0Z4-F1
#
_entry.id   AF-A0A537P0Z4-F1
#
_cell.length_a   1.000
_cell.length_b   1.000
_cell.length_c   1.000
_cell.angle_alpha   90.00
_cell.angle_beta   90.00
_cell.angle_gamma   90.00
#
_symmetry.space_group_name_H-M   'P 1'
#
loop_
_entity.id
_entity.type
_entity.pdbx_description
1 polymer ?
#
loop_
_entity_poly.entity_id
_entity_poly.type
_entity_poly.pdbx_seq_one_letter_code
_entity_poly.pdbx_strand_id
1 'polypeptide(L)'
;MGWQEIVLLFAGGVLAGCINVLAGGAGFMTFPLLVAAGMSEIEANASNFVALLPANIASLYGYRHELRRPTLMLGPRLVLAGIGGALGSLGLLWLGEASFKSAIPWLLTFSTLAFALAPTIKRWLEHRHNFDGKRWIWLSFLLEFIVYVYGGYFGLGMGVVLLALYAMFGHDDIHEANSIRNATITLITLIAIALFAHAGVIRWL
;
A
#
# COMPACT_ATOMS: atom_id res chain seq x y z
N MET A 1 -15.51 26.20 7.22
CA MET A 1 -15.71 25.38 6.02
C MET A 1 -17.14 25.55 5.55
N GLY A 2 -17.35 26.05 4.33
CA GLY A 2 -18.67 26.15 3.71
C GLY A 2 -19.18 24.79 3.20
N TRP A 3 -20.50 24.63 3.02
CA TRP A 3 -21.12 23.39 2.53
C TRP A 3 -20.57 22.95 1.15
N GLN A 4 -20.26 23.91 0.28
CA GLN A 4 -19.67 23.65 -1.03
C GLN A 4 -18.28 23.02 -0.92
N GLU A 5 -17.45 23.48 0.03
CA GLU A 5 -16.12 22.91 0.30
C GLU A 5 -16.24 21.47 0.82
N ILE A 6 -17.19 21.21 1.71
CA ILE A 6 -17.45 19.85 2.24
C ILE A 6 -17.84 18.89 1.12
N VAL A 7 -18.75 19.29 0.23
CA VAL A 7 -19.20 18.44 -0.89
C VAL A 7 -18.06 18.19 -1.89
N LEU A 8 -17.26 19.22 -2.20
CA LEU A 8 -16.10 19.09 -3.10
C LEU A 8 -15.01 18.18 -2.49
N LEU A 9 -14.70 18.35 -1.21
CA LEU A 9 -13.74 17.50 -0.49
C LEU A 9 -14.23 16.06 -0.39
N PHE A 10 -15.52 15.86 -0.13
CA PHE A 10 -16.13 14.53 -0.10
C PHE A 10 -16.06 13.85 -1.48
N ALA A 11 -16.52 14.52 -2.54
CA ALA A 11 -16.47 13.98 -3.90
C ALA A 11 -15.03 13.70 -4.37
N GLY A 12 -14.10 14.60 -4.07
CA GLY A 12 -12.67 14.41 -4.32
C GLY A 12 -12.09 13.22 -3.55
N GLY A 13 -12.48 13.05 -2.27
CA GLY A 13 -12.13 11.90 -1.45
C GLY A 13 -12.67 10.59 -1.99
N VAL A 14 -13.92 10.56 -2.49
CA VAL A 14 -14.49 9.38 -3.15
C VAL A 14 -13.72 9.03 -4.43
N LEU A 15 -13.44 10.01 -5.29
CA LEU A 15 -12.68 9.79 -6.53
C LEU A 15 -11.25 9.31 -6.24
N ALA A 16 -10.57 9.94 -5.28
CA ALA A 16 -9.25 9.50 -4.82
C ALA A 16 -9.31 8.08 -4.26
N GLY A 17 -10.36 7.74 -3.51
CA GLY A 17 -10.64 6.38 -3.04
C GLY A 17 -10.79 5.39 -4.19
N CYS A 18 -11.54 5.72 -5.24
CA CYS A 18 -11.67 4.89 -6.44
C CYS A 18 -10.31 4.68 -7.14
N ILE A 19 -9.50 5.73 -7.27
CA ILE A 19 -8.14 5.64 -7.82
C ILE A 19 -7.25 4.76 -6.93
N ASN A 20 -7.40 4.83 -5.60
CA ASN A 20 -6.68 3.98 -4.66
C ASN A 20 -7.04 2.50 -4.82
N VAL A 21 -8.34 2.22 -4.98
CA VAL A 21 -8.86 0.86 -5.21
C VAL A 21 -8.30 0.28 -6.50
N LEU A 22 -8.27 1.08 -7.58
CA LEU A 22 -7.89 0.63 -8.92
C LEU A 22 -6.37 0.58 -9.15
N ALA A 23 -5.64 1.57 -8.64
CA ALA A 23 -4.24 1.79 -8.95
C ALA A 23 -3.33 1.90 -7.71
N GLY A 24 -3.88 2.00 -6.49
CA GLY A 24 -3.06 2.23 -5.28
C GLY A 24 -2.28 3.54 -5.28
N GLY A 25 -2.73 4.51 -6.08
CA GLY A 25 -1.99 5.74 -6.37
C GLY A 25 -2.39 6.97 -5.54
N ALA A 26 -3.45 6.89 -4.74
CA ALA A 26 -4.01 8.08 -4.08
C ALA A 26 -3.02 8.75 -3.11
N GLY A 27 -2.17 7.95 -2.47
CA GLY A 27 -1.11 8.45 -1.61
C GLY A 27 -0.14 9.42 -2.30
N PHE A 28 0.13 9.25 -3.60
CA PHE A 28 1.04 10.12 -4.35
C PHE A 28 0.51 11.54 -4.49
N MET A 29 -0.80 11.73 -4.39
CA MET A 29 -1.43 13.03 -4.41
C MET A 29 -1.49 13.63 -3.01
N THR A 30 -1.90 12.85 -2.02
CA THR A 30 -2.13 13.32 -0.65
C THR A 30 -0.83 13.64 0.10
N PHE A 31 0.23 12.84 -0.06
CA PHE A 31 1.49 13.07 0.65
C PHE A 31 2.13 14.44 0.34
N PRO A 32 2.36 14.84 -0.93
CA PRO A 32 2.89 16.17 -1.25
C PRO A 32 1.98 17.31 -0.79
N LEU A 33 0.66 17.12 -0.82
CA LEU A 33 -0.30 18.12 -0.33
C LEU A 33 -0.19 18.35 1.17
N LEU A 34 -0.03 17.28 1.96
CA LEU A 34 0.13 17.38 3.42
C LEU A 34 1.45 18.07 3.78
N VAL A 35 2.54 17.77 3.06
CA VAL A 35 3.82 18.49 3.21
C VAL A 35 3.66 19.96 2.83
N ALA A 36 2.98 20.26 1.71
CA ALA A 36 2.70 21.64 1.29
C ALA A 36 1.80 22.40 2.27
N ALA A 37 0.94 21.70 3.02
CA ALA A 37 0.13 22.25 4.10
C ALA A 37 0.93 22.54 5.38
N GLY A 38 2.25 22.29 5.39
CA GLY A 38 3.15 22.64 6.48
C GLY A 38 3.37 21.52 7.51
N MET A 39 2.92 20.30 7.25
CA MET A 39 3.27 19.14 8.07
C MET A 39 4.73 18.74 7.86
N SER A 40 5.37 18.18 8.90
CA SER A 40 6.65 17.50 8.69
C SER A 40 6.46 16.27 7.79
N GLU A 41 7.52 15.77 7.15
CA GLU A 41 7.36 14.65 6.23
C GLU A 41 6.92 13.36 6.94
N ILE A 42 7.34 13.15 8.20
CA ILE A 42 6.86 12.03 9.02
C ILE A 42 5.37 12.20 9.35
N GLU A 43 4.94 13.40 9.76
CA GLU A 43 3.54 13.68 10.07
C GLU A 43 2.66 13.51 8.83
N ALA A 44 3.11 14.02 7.68
CA ALA A 44 2.43 13.89 6.40
C ALA A 44 2.29 12.43 5.99
N ASN A 45 3.35 11.62 6.13
CA ASN A 45 3.30 10.19 5.83
C ASN A 45 2.35 9.45 6.78
N ALA A 46 2.47 9.67 8.09
CA ALA A 46 1.63 9.02 9.09
C ALA A 46 0.14 9.36 8.92
N SER A 47 -0.16 10.63 8.66
CA SER A 47 -1.54 11.11 8.43
C SER A 47 -2.10 10.58 7.10
N ASN A 48 -1.24 10.36 6.10
CA ASN A 48 -1.63 9.75 4.84
C ASN A 48 -2.14 8.30 5.01
N PHE A 49 -1.56 7.50 5.91
CA PHE A 49 -2.11 6.17 6.21
C PHE A 49 -3.55 6.25 6.72
N VAL A 50 -3.84 7.22 7.60
CA VAL A 50 -5.20 7.47 8.11
C VAL A 50 -6.14 7.89 6.98
N ALA A 51 -5.69 8.81 6.11
CA ALA A 51 -6.46 9.27 4.97
C ALA A 51 -6.83 8.15 3.98
N LEU A 52 -5.95 7.15 3.81
CA LEU A 52 -6.16 6.02 2.92
C LEU A 52 -6.96 4.87 3.55
N LEU A 53 -7.10 4.84 4.88
CA LEU A 53 -7.77 3.74 5.58
C LEU A 53 -9.21 3.49 5.09
N PRO A 54 -10.08 4.51 4.91
CA PRO A 54 -11.44 4.27 4.42
C PRO A 54 -11.45 3.61 3.03
N ALA A 55 -10.57 4.04 2.13
CA ALA A 55 -10.43 3.46 0.80
C ALA A 55 -9.91 2.01 0.86
N ASN A 56 -8.98 1.71 1.77
CA ASN A 56 -8.46 0.37 1.99
C ASN A 56 -9.55 -0.58 2.54
N ILE A 57 -10.33 -0.12 3.53
CA ILE A 57 -11.47 -0.88 4.07
C ILE A 57 -12.54 -1.11 3.00
N ALA A 58 -12.88 -0.09 2.22
CA ALA A 58 -13.84 -0.23 1.11
C ALA A 58 -13.34 -1.22 0.05
N SER A 59 -12.04 -1.19 -0.28
CA SER A 59 -11.41 -2.14 -1.19
C SER A 59 -11.48 -3.57 -0.64
N LEU A 60 -11.14 -3.76 0.64
CA LEU A 60 -11.21 -5.05 1.31
C LEU A 60 -12.64 -5.61 1.32
N TYR A 61 -13.63 -4.76 1.62
CA TYR A 61 -15.03 -5.13 1.61
C TYR A 61 -15.52 -5.48 0.19
N GLY A 62 -15.06 -4.75 -0.84
CA GLY A 62 -15.38 -5.03 -2.23
C GLY A 62 -14.98 -6.44 -2.67
N TYR A 63 -13.80 -6.90 -2.24
CA TYR A 63 -13.23 -8.22 -2.56
C TYR A 63 -13.51 -9.32 -1.51
N ARG A 64 -14.49 -9.11 -0.63
CA ARG A 64 -14.77 -10.03 0.50
C ARG A 64 -15.25 -11.42 0.06
N HIS A 65 -15.82 -11.56 -1.14
CA HIS A 65 -16.31 -12.86 -1.62
C HIS A 65 -15.17 -13.70 -2.17
N GLU A 66 -14.20 -13.05 -2.79
CA GLU A 66 -12.97 -13.60 -3.32
C GLU A 66 -12.08 -14.07 -2.16
N LEU A 67 -12.02 -13.31 -1.07
CA LEU A 67 -11.34 -13.67 0.18
C LEU A 67 -11.90 -14.92 0.87
N ARG A 68 -13.17 -15.27 0.62
CA ARG A 68 -13.79 -16.49 1.17
C ARG A 68 -13.40 -17.75 0.39
N ARG A 69 -12.80 -17.60 -0.80
CA ARG A 69 -12.23 -18.74 -1.51
C ARG A 69 -11.01 -19.22 -0.71
N PRO A 70 -10.88 -20.53 -0.45
CA PRO A 70 -9.74 -21.06 0.30
C PRO A 70 -8.46 -20.92 -0.52
N THR A 71 -7.80 -19.78 -0.41
CA THR A 71 -6.44 -19.59 -0.89
C THR A 71 -5.54 -20.09 0.24
N LEU A 72 -4.91 -21.27 0.06
CA LEU A 72 -4.08 -21.95 1.07
C LEU A 72 -2.93 -21.08 1.64
N MET A 73 -2.73 -19.88 1.12
CA MET A 73 -1.56 -19.03 1.32
C MET A 73 -1.90 -17.65 1.90
N LEU A 74 -3.18 -17.30 2.08
CA LEU A 74 -3.57 -16.00 2.65
C LEU A 74 -3.09 -15.85 4.09
N GLY A 75 -3.28 -16.87 4.94
CA GLY A 75 -2.86 -16.84 6.35
C GLY A 75 -1.38 -16.48 6.54
N PRO A 76 -0.44 -17.24 5.92
CA PRO A 76 0.98 -16.92 5.96
C PRO A 76 1.31 -15.52 5.43
N ARG A 77 0.66 -15.07 4.33
CA ARG A 77 0.84 -13.72 3.79
C ARG A 77 0.39 -12.64 4.77
N LEU A 78 -0.72 -12.84 5.48
CA LEU A 78 -1.20 -11.91 6.51
C LEU A 78 -0.24 -11.84 7.70
N VAL A 79 0.34 -12.96 8.13
CA VAL A 79 1.35 -12.98 9.20
C VAL A 79 2.59 -12.20 8.76
N LEU A 80 3.11 -12.47 7.56
CA LEU A 80 4.26 -11.75 7.02
C LEU A 80 3.97 -10.26 6.78
N ALA A 81 2.76 -9.92 6.33
CA ALA A 81 2.30 -8.55 6.20
C ALA A 81 2.24 -7.85 7.55
N GLY A 82 1.75 -8.52 8.59
CA GLY A 82 1.72 -7.99 9.94
C GLY A 82 3.11 -7.71 10.50
N ILE A 83 4.02 -8.68 10.39
CA ILE A 83 5.41 -8.55 10.84
C ILE A 83 6.14 -7.49 10.02
N GLY A 84 6.05 -7.55 8.70
CA GLY A 84 6.69 -6.60 7.80
C GLY A 84 6.19 -5.17 8.03
N GLY A 85 4.87 -4.99 8.07
CA GLY A 85 4.25 -3.69 8.37
C GLY A 85 4.72 -3.11 9.69
N ALA A 86 4.74 -3.92 10.76
CA ALA A 86 5.25 -3.49 12.06
C ALA A 86 6.73 -3.10 12.00
N LEU A 87 7.59 -3.91 11.37
CA LEU A 87 9.02 -3.62 11.22
C LEU A 87 9.26 -2.33 10.43
N GLY A 88 8.50 -2.13 9.35
CA GLY A 88 8.57 -0.93 8.53
C GLY A 88 8.21 0.33 9.32
N SER A 89 7.06 0.31 10.00
CA SER A 89 6.57 1.44 10.77
C SER A 89 7.47 1.76 11.98
N LEU A 90 7.93 0.72 12.70
CA LEU A 90 8.91 0.89 13.78
C LEU A 90 10.24 1.41 13.25
N GLY A 91 10.67 0.95 12.07
CA GLY A 91 11.85 1.45 11.39
C GLY A 91 11.76 2.95 11.12
N LEU A 92 10.62 3.44 10.62
CA LEU A 92 10.39 4.87 10.42
C LEU A 92 10.48 5.65 11.74
N LEU A 93 9.82 5.16 12.79
CA LEU A 93 9.82 5.81 14.10
C LEU A 93 11.21 5.85 14.75
N TRP A 94 12.00 4.80 14.58
CA TRP A 94 13.32 4.68 15.18
C TRP A 94 14.40 5.47 14.44
N LEU A 95 14.36 5.45 13.10
CA LEU A 95 15.30 6.20 12.26
C LEU A 95 15.03 7.72 12.29
N GLY A 96 13.78 8.12 12.55
CA GLY A 96 13.38 9.51 12.75
C GLY A 96 13.37 10.36 11.48
N GLU A 97 13.04 11.64 11.67
CA GLU A 97 12.67 12.57 10.59
C GLU A 97 13.80 12.86 9.62
N ALA A 98 15.02 13.07 10.12
CA ALA A 98 16.18 13.37 9.27
C ALA A 98 16.51 12.22 8.30
N SER A 99 16.41 10.97 8.78
CA SER A 99 16.61 9.79 7.94
C SER A 99 15.49 9.65 6.92
N PHE A 100 14.24 9.81 7.35
CA PHE A 100 13.07 9.73 6.47
C PHE A 100 13.15 10.78 5.35
N LYS A 101 13.42 12.04 5.69
CA LYS A 101 13.58 13.15 4.74
C LYS A 101 14.63 12.87 3.66
N SER A 102 15.75 12.27 4.07
CA SER A 102 16.82 11.89 3.14
C SER A 102 16.43 10.70 2.25
N ALA A 103 15.55 9.82 2.72
CA ALA A 103 15.06 8.66 1.98
C ALA A 103 13.96 9.01 0.97
N ILE A 104 13.19 10.08 1.18
CA ILE A 104 12.04 10.48 0.34
C ILE A 104 12.35 10.49 -1.17
N PRO A 105 13.44 11.11 -1.67
CA PRO A 105 13.69 11.15 -3.11
C PRO A 105 13.82 9.75 -3.71
N TRP A 106 14.47 8.84 -2.98
CA TRP A 106 14.66 7.44 -3.40
C TRP A 106 13.37 6.64 -3.31
N LEU A 107 12.62 6.82 -2.22
CA LEU A 107 11.32 6.18 -2.03
C LEU A 107 10.34 6.62 -3.10
N LEU A 108 10.21 7.91 -3.37
CA LEU A 108 9.35 8.45 -4.42
C LEU A 108 9.80 7.99 -5.80
N THR A 109 11.11 7.96 -6.09
CA THR A 109 11.63 7.46 -7.37
C THR A 109 11.24 5.99 -7.56
N PHE A 110 11.48 5.15 -6.55
CA PHE A 110 11.10 3.74 -6.58
C PHE A 110 9.59 3.57 -6.78
N SER A 111 8.79 4.29 -5.98
CA SER A 111 7.32 4.23 -6.04
C SER A 111 6.80 4.65 -7.41
N THR A 112 7.35 5.74 -7.95
CA THR A 112 6.95 6.31 -9.25
C THR A 112 7.35 5.37 -10.39
N LEU A 113 8.56 4.81 -10.36
CA LEU A 113 8.99 3.82 -11.36
C LEU A 113 8.15 2.55 -11.29
N ALA A 114 7.89 2.04 -10.09
CA ALA A 114 7.01 0.88 -9.91
C ALA A 114 5.61 1.14 -10.48
N PHE A 115 5.05 2.33 -10.22
CA PHE A 115 3.76 2.76 -10.75
C PHE A 115 3.78 2.91 -12.28
N ALA A 116 4.79 3.58 -12.83
CA ALA A 116 4.93 3.83 -14.27
C ALA A 116 5.18 2.54 -15.08
N LEU A 117 5.94 1.60 -14.52
CA LEU A 117 6.28 0.33 -15.17
C LEU A 117 5.20 -0.74 -14.99
N ALA A 118 4.26 -0.55 -14.06
CA ALA A 118 3.19 -1.50 -13.78
C ALA A 118 2.43 -2.01 -15.02
N PRO A 119 1.91 -1.16 -15.94
CA PRO A 119 1.21 -1.64 -17.12
C PRO A 119 2.12 -2.44 -18.06
N THR A 120 3.39 -2.06 -18.18
CA THR A 120 4.37 -2.75 -19.02
C THR A 120 4.73 -4.11 -18.43
N ILE A 121 4.96 -4.18 -17.11
CA ILE A 121 5.24 -5.42 -16.38
C ILE A 121 4.06 -6.37 -16.49
N LYS A 122 2.83 -5.88 -16.26
CA LYS A 122 1.61 -6.67 -16.40
C LYS A 122 1.50 -7.31 -17.79
N ARG A 123 1.63 -6.51 -18.85
CA ARG A 123 1.56 -7.02 -20.24
C ARG A 123 2.66 -8.04 -20.51
N TRP A 124 3.88 -7.77 -20.07
CA TRP A 124 5.02 -8.67 -20.28
C TRP A 124 4.83 -10.03 -19.61
N LEU A 125 4.27 -10.03 -18.38
CA LEU A 125 3.97 -11.24 -17.63
C LEU A 125 2.84 -12.06 -18.27
N GLU A 126 1.78 -11.41 -18.76
CA GLU A 126 0.69 -12.06 -19.49
C GLU A 126 1.18 -12.82 -20.75
N HIS A 127 2.30 -12.39 -21.36
CA HIS A 127 2.87 -13.04 -22.54
C HIS A 127 3.88 -14.16 -22.22
N ARG A 128 4.32 -14.32 -20.96
CA ARG A 128 5.29 -15.37 -20.56
C ARG A 128 4.62 -16.46 -19.74
N HIS A 129 3.96 -17.39 -20.43
CA HIS A 129 3.29 -18.56 -19.84
C HIS A 129 4.22 -19.69 -19.31
N ASN A 130 5.54 -19.50 -19.27
CA ASN A 130 6.52 -20.56 -18.94
C ASN A 130 7.17 -20.44 -17.53
N PHE A 131 6.69 -19.54 -16.66
CA PHE A 131 7.23 -19.42 -15.31
C PHE A 131 6.44 -20.31 -14.33
N ASP A 132 7.10 -21.34 -13.77
CA ASP A 132 6.50 -22.20 -12.75
C ASP A 132 6.47 -21.49 -11.39
N GLY A 133 5.40 -20.70 -11.16
CA GLY A 133 5.20 -19.94 -9.93
C GLY A 133 5.17 -20.80 -8.66
N LYS A 134 4.78 -22.08 -8.76
CA LYS A 134 4.74 -23.00 -7.61
C LYS A 134 6.13 -23.37 -7.13
N ARG A 135 7.08 -23.57 -8.05
CA ARG A 135 8.49 -23.86 -7.72
C ARG A 135 9.18 -22.70 -7.01
N TRP A 136 8.81 -21.47 -7.32
CA TRP A 136 9.45 -20.24 -6.81
C TRP A 136 8.61 -19.52 -5.76
N ILE A 137 7.67 -20.22 -5.12
CA ILE A 137 6.73 -19.57 -4.22
C ILE A 137 7.39 -18.96 -2.97
N TRP A 138 8.50 -19.55 -2.52
CA TRP A 138 9.33 -18.99 -1.45
C TRP A 138 9.89 -17.61 -1.81
N LEU A 139 10.22 -17.40 -3.10
CA LEU A 139 10.71 -16.12 -3.61
C LEU A 139 9.58 -15.08 -3.64
N SER A 140 8.34 -15.49 -3.96
CA SER A 140 7.16 -14.63 -3.81
C SER A 140 7.03 -14.13 -2.37
N PHE A 141 7.09 -15.03 -1.37
CA PHE A 141 7.01 -14.64 0.03
C PHE A 141 8.13 -13.70 0.47
N LEU A 142 9.36 -13.96 0.03
CA LEU A 142 10.50 -13.10 0.36
C LEU A 142 10.32 -11.68 -0.22
N LEU A 143 9.95 -11.58 -1.49
CA LEU A 143 9.74 -10.30 -2.17
C LEU A 143 8.52 -9.56 -1.58
N GLU A 144 7.43 -10.26 -1.32
CA GLU A 144 6.27 -9.72 -0.62
C GLU A 144 6.65 -9.18 0.76
N PHE A 145 7.45 -9.92 1.53
CA PHE A 145 7.90 -9.47 2.86
C PHE A 145 8.71 -8.17 2.79
N ILE A 146 9.62 -8.04 1.82
CA ILE A 146 10.35 -6.79 1.58
C ILE A 146 9.38 -5.64 1.27
N VAL A 147 8.37 -5.91 0.44
CA VAL A 147 7.33 -4.92 0.10
C VAL A 147 6.46 -4.59 1.32
N TYR A 148 6.20 -5.54 2.22
CA TYR A 148 5.45 -5.29 3.45
C TYR A 148 6.24 -4.42 4.43
N VAL A 149 7.55 -4.63 4.57
CA VAL A 149 8.44 -3.75 5.35
C VAL A 149 8.46 -2.34 4.76
N TYR A 150 8.67 -2.22 3.45
CA TYR A 150 8.57 -0.94 2.76
C TYR A 150 7.17 -0.31 2.92
N GLY A 151 6.11 -1.12 2.88
CA GLY A 151 4.73 -0.70 3.03
C GLY A 151 4.42 -0.13 4.41
N GLY A 152 4.99 -0.70 5.47
CA GLY A 152 4.89 -0.13 6.82
C GLY A 152 5.70 1.15 7.02
N TYR A 153 6.81 1.29 6.29
CA TYR A 153 7.69 2.46 6.35
C TYR A 153 7.10 3.64 5.57
N PHE A 154 6.73 3.45 4.30
CA PHE A 154 6.28 4.52 3.39
C PHE A 154 4.89 4.30 2.79
N GLY A 155 4.50 3.06 2.52
CA GLY A 155 3.16 2.70 2.04
C GLY A 155 2.80 3.10 0.60
N LEU A 156 3.41 4.15 0.04
CA LEU A 156 3.13 4.64 -1.32
C LEU A 156 3.54 3.61 -2.37
N GLY A 157 2.73 3.41 -3.41
CA GLY A 157 3.06 2.51 -4.52
C GLY A 157 3.14 1.00 -4.19
N MET A 158 3.08 0.60 -2.91
CA MET A 158 3.24 -0.80 -2.49
C MET A 158 2.23 -1.74 -3.16
N GLY A 159 1.00 -1.27 -3.36
CA GLY A 159 -0.05 -2.09 -3.94
C GLY A 159 0.16 -2.39 -5.42
N VAL A 160 0.86 -1.51 -6.14
CA VAL A 160 1.22 -1.79 -7.54
C VAL A 160 2.32 -2.83 -7.60
N VAL A 161 3.31 -2.74 -6.71
CA VAL A 161 4.38 -3.74 -6.60
C VAL A 161 3.80 -5.11 -6.24
N LEU A 162 2.86 -5.18 -5.29
CA LEU A 162 2.19 -6.44 -4.93
C LEU A 162 1.43 -7.05 -6.10
N LEU A 163 0.72 -6.25 -6.91
CA LEU A 163 0.06 -6.77 -8.11
C LEU A 163 1.05 -7.30 -9.15
N ALA A 164 2.16 -6.60 -9.36
CA ALA A 164 3.22 -7.07 -10.25
C ALA A 164 3.81 -8.40 -9.76
N LEU A 165 4.03 -8.55 -8.44
CA LEU A 165 4.49 -9.81 -7.85
C LEU A 165 3.45 -10.92 -8.04
N TYR A 166 2.17 -10.68 -7.74
CA TYR A 166 1.14 -11.71 -7.88
C TYR A 166 0.91 -12.14 -9.34
N ALA A 167 0.98 -11.19 -10.28
CA ALA A 167 0.96 -11.49 -11.71
C ALA A 167 2.18 -12.33 -12.14
N MET A 168 3.36 -12.11 -11.52
CA MET A 168 4.57 -12.84 -11.87
C MET A 168 4.60 -14.27 -11.34
N PHE A 169 4.04 -14.50 -10.15
CA PHE A 169 4.04 -15.81 -9.49
C PHE A 169 2.74 -16.62 -9.71
N GLY A 170 1.95 -16.28 -10.74
CA GLY A 170 0.88 -17.14 -11.25
C GLY A 170 -0.45 -17.08 -10.51
N HIS A 171 -0.86 -15.89 -10.02
CA HIS A 171 -2.28 -15.67 -9.69
C HIS A 171 -3.01 -15.31 -10.98
N ASP A 172 -3.48 -16.31 -11.71
CA ASP A 172 -4.15 -16.15 -13.00
C ASP A 172 -5.48 -15.38 -12.88
N ASP A 173 -6.09 -15.38 -11.68
CA ASP A 173 -7.26 -14.58 -11.35
C ASP A 173 -6.84 -13.23 -10.71
N ILE A 174 -6.99 -12.15 -11.49
CA ILE A 174 -6.77 -10.77 -11.05
C ILE A 174 -7.62 -10.42 -9.82
N HIS A 175 -8.80 -11.01 -9.68
CA HIS A 175 -9.66 -10.76 -8.52
C HIS A 175 -9.10 -11.41 -7.25
N GLU A 176 -8.52 -12.60 -7.36
CA GLU A 176 -7.83 -13.26 -6.25
C GLU A 176 -6.60 -12.45 -5.82
N ALA A 177 -5.76 -12.04 -6.78
CA ALA A 177 -4.60 -11.19 -6.52
C ALA A 177 -4.98 -9.88 -5.80
N ASN A 178 -6.04 -9.20 -6.27
CA ASN A 178 -6.55 -8.00 -5.62
C ASN A 178 -7.10 -8.26 -4.22
N SER A 179 -7.75 -9.41 -4.01
CA SER A 179 -8.30 -9.77 -2.69
C SER A 179 -7.19 -9.91 -1.63
N ILE A 180 -6.10 -10.61 -1.98
CA ILE A 180 -4.93 -10.80 -1.10
C ILE A 180 -4.21 -9.47 -0.88
N ARG A 181 -3.95 -8.71 -1.96
CA ARG A 181 -3.34 -7.38 -1.91
C ARG A 181 -4.09 -6.45 -0.96
N ASN A 182 -5.41 -6.36 -1.12
CA ASN A 182 -6.21 -5.43 -0.34
C ASN A 182 -6.26 -5.85 1.14
N ALA A 183 -6.27 -7.15 1.43
CA ALA A 183 -6.19 -7.64 2.80
C ALA A 183 -4.84 -7.32 3.47
N THR A 184 -3.72 -7.56 2.78
CA THR A 184 -2.38 -7.28 3.31
C THR A 184 -2.11 -5.79 3.47
N ILE A 185 -2.48 -4.95 2.48
CA ILE A 185 -2.36 -3.49 2.57
C ILE A 185 -3.21 -2.94 3.72
N THR A 186 -4.45 -3.41 3.87
CA THR A 186 -5.34 -2.94 4.94
C THR A 186 -4.76 -3.28 6.30
N LEU A 187 -4.27 -4.51 6.48
CA LEU A 187 -3.62 -4.92 7.73
C LEU A 187 -2.38 -4.08 8.04
N ILE A 188 -1.49 -3.89 7.06
CA ILE A 188 -0.29 -3.05 7.22
C ILE A 188 -0.68 -1.62 7.58
N THR A 189 -1.69 -1.06 6.91
CA THR A 189 -2.20 0.29 7.19
C THR A 189 -2.71 0.40 8.63
N LEU A 190 -3.49 -0.57 9.10
CA LEU A 190 -4.01 -0.59 10.47
C LEU A 190 -2.88 -0.66 11.51
N ILE A 191 -1.87 -1.50 11.27
CA ILE A 191 -0.70 -1.62 12.15
C ILE A 191 0.10 -0.32 12.17
N ALA A 192 0.37 0.26 11.00
CA ALA A 192 1.08 1.52 10.88
C ALA A 192 0.35 2.65 11.62
N ILE A 193 -0.96 2.78 11.43
CA ILE A 193 -1.79 3.76 12.16
C ILE A 193 -1.69 3.53 13.67
N ALA A 194 -1.81 2.30 14.15
CA ALA A 194 -1.74 2.01 15.58
C ALA A 194 -0.38 2.43 16.18
N LEU A 195 0.72 2.13 15.50
CA LEU A 195 2.07 2.48 15.93
C LEU A 195 2.32 3.99 15.85
N PHE A 196 1.94 4.63 14.75
CA PHE A 196 2.10 6.08 14.57
C PHE A 196 1.21 6.89 15.51
N ALA A 197 -0.01 6.42 15.79
CA ALA A 197 -0.90 7.02 16.79
C ALA A 197 -0.27 6.94 18.18
N HIS A 198 0.26 5.77 18.55
CA HIS A 198 0.93 5.58 19.83
C HIS A 198 2.17 6.47 19.99
N ALA A 199 2.93 6.67 18.91
CA ALA A 199 4.08 7.56 18.89
C ALA A 199 3.73 9.06 18.82
N GLY A 200 2.45 9.42 18.66
CA GLY A 200 2.00 10.81 18.60
C GLY A 200 2.39 11.57 17.34
N VAL A 201 2.76 10.87 16.26
CA VAL A 201 3.21 11.50 14.99
C VAL A 201 2.08 11.73 13.99
N ILE A 202 0.87 11.21 14.27
CA ILE A 202 -0.30 11.47 13.43
C ILE A 202 -0.84 12.87 13.74
N ARG A 203 -1.00 13.68 12.69
CA ARG A 203 -1.72 14.95 12.77
C ARG A 203 -3.19 14.70 12.46
N TRP A 204 -4.01 14.82 13.48
CA TRP A 204 -5.48 14.65 13.42
C TRP A 204 -6.23 15.89 12.89
N LEU A 205 -5.49 16.89 12.39
CA LEU A 205 -6.00 18.21 11.97
C LEU A 205 -7.29 18.14 11.14
#